data_AF-A0A5J4TJ82-F1
#
_entry.id   AF-A0A5J4TJ82-F1
#
_cell.length_a   1.000
_cell.length_b   1.000
_cell.length_c   1.000
_cell.angle_alpha   90.00
_cell.angle_beta   90.00
_cell.angle_gamma   90.00
#
_symmetry.space_group_name_H-M   'P 1'
#
loop_
_entity.id
_entity.type
_entity.pdbx_description
1 polymer ?
#
loop_
_entity_poly.entity_id
_entity_poly.type
_entity_poly.pdbx_seq_one_letter_code
_entity_poly.pdbx_strand_id
1 'polypeptide(L)'
;MKRQAPDIGPAPRPQLNQHQIIADTSYNSKSNPQFTGKQKQEHRSRMNEDLLIQNLFRIFDADSPCLSTESLNKQLDQPDQFLKEVLNKIALQEYQKQVGIVYFLRPEYRSKVYNDRLELDKKRREELELKEQMKKNPNANPDKPKSKAKIQA
;
A
#
# COMPACT_ATOMS: atom_id res chain seq x y z
N MET A 1 -44.33 -60.09 20.75
CA MET A 1 -43.45 -60.04 19.56
C MET A 1 -42.29 -59.10 19.86
N LYS A 2 -41.05 -59.58 19.73
CA LYS A 2 -39.80 -58.85 20.01
C LYS A 2 -39.41 -57.99 18.81
N ARG A 3 -38.85 -56.79 19.04
CA ARG A 3 -37.94 -56.14 18.07
C ARG A 3 -36.75 -55.57 18.85
N GLN A 4 -35.62 -56.28 18.73
CA GLN A 4 -34.29 -55.89 19.15
C GLN A 4 -33.75 -54.81 18.19
N ALA A 5 -33.09 -53.79 18.73
CA ALA A 5 -32.26 -52.88 17.95
C ALA A 5 -30.93 -53.57 17.59
N PRO A 6 -30.40 -53.42 16.36
CA PRO A 6 -29.08 -53.94 16.03
C PRO A 6 -27.97 -52.99 16.50
N ASP A 7 -27.04 -53.56 17.25
CA ASP A 7 -25.75 -53.01 17.67
C ASP A 7 -24.87 -52.77 16.43
N ILE A 8 -24.50 -51.52 16.17
CA ILE A 8 -23.65 -51.14 15.03
C ILE A 8 -22.25 -50.84 15.60
N GLY A 9 -21.34 -51.81 15.48
CA GLY A 9 -19.94 -51.66 15.87
C GLY A 9 -19.20 -50.56 15.09
N PRO A 10 -17.98 -50.17 15.52
CA PRO A 10 -17.27 -49.04 14.92
C PRO A 10 -16.87 -49.30 13.47
N ALA A 11 -17.18 -48.34 12.59
CA ALA A 11 -16.90 -48.41 11.18
C ALA A 11 -15.38 -48.50 10.88
N PRO A 12 -14.95 -49.33 9.91
CA PRO A 12 -13.56 -49.46 9.53
C PRO A 12 -13.07 -48.20 8.81
N ARG A 13 -11.89 -47.69 9.19
CA ARG A 13 -11.20 -46.60 8.47
C ARG A 13 -10.75 -47.08 7.08
N PRO A 14 -11.03 -46.34 5.99
CA PRO A 14 -10.43 -46.66 4.70
C PRO A 14 -8.94 -46.32 4.69
N GLN A 15 -8.13 -47.27 4.21
CA GLN A 15 -6.68 -47.15 4.03
C GLN A 15 -6.35 -46.19 2.89
N LEU A 16 -5.38 -45.31 3.11
CA LEU A 16 -4.89 -44.35 2.14
C LEU A 16 -3.93 -45.07 1.19
N ASN A 17 -4.46 -45.62 0.09
CA ASN A 17 -3.64 -46.24 -0.96
C ASN A 17 -2.85 -45.15 -1.69
N GLN A 18 -1.54 -45.09 -1.43
CA GLN A 18 -0.58 -44.45 -2.31
C GLN A 18 -0.50 -45.22 -3.63
N HIS A 19 -1.05 -44.65 -4.71
CA HIS A 19 -0.57 -44.93 -6.07
C HIS A 19 -0.55 -43.62 -6.86
N GLN A 20 0.67 -43.15 -7.08
CA GLN A 20 1.05 -42.19 -8.10
C GLN A 20 0.61 -42.71 -9.47
N ILE A 21 -0.19 -41.96 -10.22
CA ILE A 21 -0.16 -42.00 -11.69
C ILE A 21 -0.47 -40.60 -12.22
N ILE A 22 0.51 -40.04 -12.92
CA ILE A 22 0.43 -38.81 -13.72
C ILE A 22 -0.20 -39.20 -15.06
N ALA A 23 -1.13 -38.40 -15.59
CA ALA A 23 -1.40 -38.38 -17.02
C ALA A 23 -1.95 -37.02 -17.48
N ASP A 24 -1.22 -36.44 -18.42
CA ASP A 24 -1.52 -35.27 -19.23
C ASP A 24 -2.74 -35.47 -20.14
N THR A 25 -3.41 -34.34 -20.42
CA THR A 25 -4.23 -34.02 -21.60
C THR A 25 -5.35 -35.00 -22.04
N SER A 26 -6.61 -34.54 -21.98
CA SER A 26 -7.33 -34.01 -23.16
C SER A 26 -8.86 -33.97 -22.97
N TYR A 27 -9.42 -32.79 -23.25
CA TYR A 27 -10.75 -32.45 -23.76
C TYR A 27 -12.05 -33.17 -23.31
N ASN A 28 -12.99 -32.30 -22.91
CA ASN A 28 -14.45 -32.38 -23.08
C ASN A 28 -15.27 -33.17 -22.06
N SER A 29 -15.93 -32.46 -21.14
CA SER A 29 -17.35 -32.68 -20.85
C SER A 29 -17.95 -31.52 -20.04
N LYS A 30 -19.09 -31.04 -20.54
CA LYS A 30 -19.99 -30.05 -19.96
C LYS A 30 -20.25 -30.32 -18.47
N SER A 31 -20.09 -29.30 -17.63
CA SER A 31 -20.78 -29.24 -16.33
C SER A 31 -21.01 -27.78 -15.92
N ASN A 32 -22.30 -27.43 -15.94
CA ASN A 32 -23.04 -26.45 -15.14
C ASN A 32 -22.30 -25.22 -14.54
N PRO A 33 -22.76 -23.98 -14.80
CA PRO A 33 -22.25 -22.82 -14.09
C PRO A 33 -22.86 -22.80 -12.68
N GLN A 34 -22.24 -23.49 -11.73
CA GLN A 34 -22.47 -23.19 -10.32
C GLN A 34 -21.82 -21.82 -10.08
N PHE A 35 -22.66 -20.79 -10.03
CA PHE A 35 -22.31 -19.45 -9.55
C PHE A 35 -21.78 -19.58 -8.13
N THR A 36 -20.49 -19.89 -8.02
CA THR A 36 -19.72 -19.54 -6.84
C THR A 36 -19.33 -18.09 -7.07
N GLY A 37 -20.00 -17.18 -6.37
CA GLY A 37 -19.58 -15.79 -6.23
C GLY A 37 -18.25 -15.71 -5.48
N LYS A 38 -17.22 -16.40 -5.98
CA LYS A 38 -15.84 -16.12 -5.63
C LYS A 38 -15.57 -14.79 -6.31
N GLN A 39 -15.60 -13.73 -5.51
CA GLN A 39 -14.99 -12.47 -5.90
C GLN A 39 -13.68 -12.81 -6.60
N LYS A 40 -13.53 -12.35 -7.84
CA LYS A 40 -12.26 -12.42 -8.54
C LYS A 40 -11.25 -11.73 -7.65
N GLN A 41 -10.53 -12.49 -6.82
CA GLN A 41 -9.19 -12.13 -6.44
C GLN A 41 -8.48 -12.09 -7.80
N GLU A 42 -8.39 -10.89 -8.37
CA GLU A 42 -7.43 -10.63 -9.43
C GLU A 42 -6.09 -11.05 -8.85
N HIS A 43 -5.65 -12.25 -9.21
CA HIS A 43 -4.30 -12.69 -8.97
C HIS A 43 -3.41 -11.83 -9.88
N ARG A 44 -3.16 -10.59 -9.44
CA ARG A 44 -2.19 -9.70 -10.06
C ARG A 44 -0.84 -10.39 -9.98
N SER A 45 -0.28 -10.70 -11.14
CA SER A 45 1.02 -11.33 -11.22
C SER A 45 2.07 -10.34 -10.71
N ARG A 46 2.88 -10.77 -9.74
CA ARG A 46 3.94 -9.92 -9.17
C ARG A 46 4.99 -9.65 -10.25
N MET A 47 5.30 -8.38 -10.46
CA MET A 47 6.46 -7.97 -11.24
C MET A 47 7.75 -8.40 -10.52
N ASN A 48 8.83 -8.59 -11.28
CA ASN A 48 10.16 -8.79 -10.71
C ASN A 48 10.54 -7.59 -9.82
N GLU A 49 11.12 -7.85 -8.65
CA GLU A 49 11.48 -6.82 -7.67
C GLU A 49 12.44 -5.76 -8.23
N ASP A 50 13.50 -6.17 -8.94
CA ASP A 50 14.46 -5.24 -9.55
C ASP A 50 13.79 -4.32 -10.57
N LEU A 51 12.88 -4.88 -11.38
CA LEU A 51 12.12 -4.11 -12.36
C LEU A 51 11.16 -3.13 -11.69
N LEU A 52 10.53 -3.54 -10.58
CA LEU A 52 9.66 -2.68 -9.79
C LEU A 52 10.45 -1.53 -9.16
N ILE A 53 11.64 -1.78 -8.63
CA ILE A 53 12.54 -0.76 -8.07
C ILE A 53 12.95 0.24 -9.15
N GLN A 54 13.34 -0.24 -10.34
CA GLN A 54 13.69 0.64 -11.47
C GLN A 54 12.51 1.52 -11.91
N ASN A 55 11.31 0.95 -11.98
CA ASN A 55 10.10 1.71 -12.29
C ASN A 55 9.80 2.75 -11.21
N LEU A 56 9.93 2.39 -9.93
CA LEU A 56 9.76 3.31 -8.81
C LEU A 56 10.72 4.50 -8.91
N PHE A 57 12.01 4.26 -9.16
CA PHE A 57 12.97 5.36 -9.35
C PHE A 57 12.59 6.28 -10.50
N ARG A 58 12.15 5.73 -11.63
CA ARG A 58 11.67 6.54 -12.77
C ARG A 58 10.47 7.40 -12.40
N ILE A 59 9.50 6.83 -11.69
CA ILE A 59 8.28 7.55 -11.28
C ILE A 59 8.62 8.68 -10.31
N PHE A 60 9.47 8.42 -9.32
CA PHE A 60 9.91 9.43 -8.35
C PHE A 60 10.70 10.58 -9.00
N ASP A 61 11.44 10.30 -10.07
CA ASP A 61 12.18 11.34 -10.80
C ASP A 61 11.25 12.14 -11.73
N ALA A 62 10.29 11.49 -12.40
CA ALA A 62 9.41 12.09 -13.40
C ALA A 62 8.23 12.89 -12.81
N ASP A 63 7.38 12.24 -11.99
CA ASP A 63 6.07 12.76 -11.58
C ASP A 63 6.16 13.70 -10.38
N SER A 64 6.71 13.21 -9.27
CA SER A 64 6.78 13.97 -8.02
C SER A 64 7.78 13.35 -7.04
N PRO A 65 8.48 14.18 -6.25
CA PRO A 65 9.42 13.68 -5.25
C PRO A 65 8.72 12.97 -4.09
N CYS A 66 7.40 13.12 -3.95
CA CYS A 66 6.60 12.41 -2.96
C CYS A 66 5.35 11.82 -3.60
N LEU A 67 5.07 10.55 -3.30
CA LEU A 67 3.96 9.82 -3.91
C LEU A 67 3.13 9.14 -2.83
N SER A 68 1.81 9.18 -2.95
CA SER A 68 0.91 8.46 -2.06
C SER A 68 0.81 6.99 -2.45
N THR A 69 0.45 6.14 -1.47
CA THR A 69 0.20 4.71 -1.72
C THR A 69 -0.81 4.50 -2.87
N GLU A 70 -1.86 5.31 -2.90
CA GLU A 70 -2.90 5.23 -3.93
C GLU A 70 -2.35 5.54 -5.34
N SER A 71 -1.51 6.58 -5.45
CA SER A 71 -0.89 6.96 -6.72
C SER A 71 0.03 5.85 -7.24
N LEU A 72 0.87 5.28 -6.35
CA LEU A 72 1.78 4.20 -6.71
C LEU A 72 1.04 2.92 -7.13
N ASN A 73 -0.03 2.56 -6.42
CA ASN A 73 -0.87 1.41 -6.80
C ASN A 73 -1.53 1.59 -8.17
N LYS A 74 -1.99 2.80 -8.49
CA LYS A 74 -2.60 3.10 -9.80
C LYS A 74 -1.59 3.01 -10.94
N GLN A 75 -0.34 3.40 -10.72
CA GLN A 75 0.68 3.40 -11.76
C GLN A 75 1.34 2.03 -11.98
N LEU A 76 1.54 1.25 -10.91
CA LEU A 76 2.35 0.03 -10.95
C LEU A 76 1.51 -1.26 -11.01
N ASP A 77 0.20 -1.17 -10.76
CA ASP A 77 -0.74 -2.31 -10.71
C ASP A 77 -0.17 -3.53 -9.93
N GLN A 78 0.52 -3.26 -8.82
CA GLN A 78 1.10 -4.30 -7.97
C GLN A 78 0.20 -4.60 -6.76
N PRO A 79 0.32 -5.79 -6.15
CA PRO A 79 -0.33 -6.07 -4.87
C PRO A 79 0.20 -5.13 -3.76
N ASP A 80 -0.69 -4.54 -2.96
CA ASP A 80 -0.35 -3.59 -1.89
C ASP A 80 0.76 -4.07 -0.96
N GLN A 81 0.69 -5.34 -0.54
CA GLN A 81 1.67 -5.91 0.38
C GLN A 81 3.06 -5.97 -0.25
N PHE A 82 3.15 -6.38 -1.52
CA PHE A 82 4.41 -6.48 -2.24
C PHE A 82 5.00 -5.09 -2.51
N LEU A 83 4.18 -4.14 -2.93
CA LEU A 83 4.61 -2.77 -3.15
C LEU A 83 5.15 -2.13 -1.86
N LYS A 84 4.47 -2.35 -0.72
CA LYS A 84 4.94 -1.87 0.60
C LYS A 84 6.28 -2.49 1.00
N GLU A 85 6.47 -3.79 0.78
CA GLU A 85 7.75 -4.46 1.07
C GLU A 85 8.90 -3.84 0.28
N VAL A 86 8.69 -3.55 -1.02
CA VAL A 86 9.71 -2.91 -1.87
C VAL A 86 9.92 -1.45 -1.48
N LEU A 87 8.86 -0.70 -1.22
CA LEU A 87 8.96 0.69 -0.76
C LEU A 87 9.71 0.81 0.57
N ASN A 88 9.53 -0.12 1.51
CA ASN A 88 10.27 -0.10 2.77
C ASN A 88 11.80 -0.20 2.59
N LYS A 89 12.26 -0.82 1.49
CA LYS A 89 13.69 -0.95 1.16
C LYS A 89 14.27 0.36 0.63
N ILE A 90 13.55 1.05 -0.25
CA ILE A 90 14.11 2.19 -1.02
C ILE A 90 13.55 3.56 -0.63
N ALA A 91 12.44 3.60 0.10
CA ALA A 91 11.72 4.81 0.45
C ALA A 91 11.53 4.96 1.97
N LEU A 92 11.28 6.20 2.39
CA LEU A 92 10.84 6.62 3.70
C LEU A 92 9.34 6.89 3.63
N GLN A 93 8.62 6.39 4.62
CA GLN A 93 7.19 6.64 4.77
C GLN A 93 6.97 7.83 5.71
N GLU A 94 6.12 8.77 5.30
CA GLU A 94 5.71 9.91 6.14
C GLU A 94 4.19 10.06 6.10
N TYR A 95 3.60 10.49 7.21
CA TYR A 95 2.19 10.82 7.26
C TYR A 95 1.99 12.33 7.07
N GLN A 96 1.25 12.71 6.03
CA GLN A 96 0.81 14.08 5.79
C GLN A 96 -0.67 14.21 6.11
N LYS A 97 -1.05 15.22 6.91
CA LYS A 97 -2.44 15.43 7.36
C LYS A 97 -3.46 15.53 6.22
N GLN A 98 -3.09 16.08 5.06
CA GLN A 98 -4.00 16.29 3.94
C GLN A 98 -4.08 15.09 2.97
N VAL A 99 -2.98 14.34 2.81
CA VAL A 99 -2.84 13.30 1.76
C VAL A 99 -2.78 11.89 2.34
N GLY A 100 -2.52 11.76 3.64
CA GLY A 100 -2.29 10.50 4.32
C GLY A 100 -0.83 10.03 4.17
N ILE A 101 -0.65 8.72 4.01
CA ILE A 101 0.68 8.11 3.90
C ILE A 101 1.28 8.41 2.52
N VAL A 102 2.44 9.06 2.54
CA VAL A 102 3.27 9.32 1.37
C VAL A 102 4.64 8.65 1.52
N TYR A 103 5.30 8.42 0.40
CA TYR A 103 6.64 7.87 0.33
C TYR A 103 7.58 8.86 -0.35
N PHE A 104 8.82 8.88 0.12
CA PHE A 104 9.95 9.62 -0.43
C PHE A 104 11.12 8.68 -0.63
N LEU A 105 11.90 8.81 -1.69
CA LEU A 105 13.13 8.02 -1.80
C LEU A 105 14.04 8.30 -0.60
N ARG A 106 14.74 7.28 -0.12
CA ARG A 106 15.78 7.45 0.90
C ARG A 106 16.93 8.30 0.33
N PRO A 107 17.60 9.13 1.13
CA PRO A 107 18.69 10.00 0.69
C PRO A 107 19.75 9.31 -0.19
N GLU A 108 20.06 8.06 0.12
CA GLU A 108 21.03 7.20 -0.58
C GLU A 108 20.69 6.97 -2.06
N TYR A 109 19.41 7.08 -2.43
CA TYR A 109 18.91 6.87 -3.79
C TYR A 109 18.48 8.18 -4.47
N ARG A 110 18.68 9.34 -3.84
CA ARG A 110 18.24 10.63 -4.37
C ARG A 110 19.23 11.17 -5.39
N SER A 111 18.74 11.52 -6.57
CA SER A 111 19.48 12.36 -7.51
C SER A 111 19.50 13.82 -7.02
N LYS A 112 20.45 14.63 -7.51
CA LYS A 112 20.47 16.07 -7.22
C LYS A 112 19.17 16.75 -7.68
N VAL A 113 18.69 16.38 -8.86
CA VAL A 113 17.43 16.87 -9.45
C VAL A 113 16.23 16.54 -8.55
N TYR A 114 16.20 15.31 -8.03
CA TYR A 114 15.18 14.89 -7.07
C TYR A 114 15.24 15.73 -5.80
N ASN A 115 16.44 16.00 -5.27
CA ASN A 115 16.59 16.80 -4.04
C ASN A 115 16.13 18.25 -4.24
N ASP A 116 16.51 18.89 -5.34
CA ASP A 116 16.09 20.25 -5.67
C ASP A 116 14.55 20.35 -5.78
N ARG A 117 13.91 19.35 -6.43
CA ARG A 117 12.45 19.24 -6.51
C ARG A 117 11.81 19.04 -5.14
N LEU A 118 12.39 18.17 -4.31
CA LEU A 118 11.90 17.86 -2.96
C LEU A 118 11.91 19.12 -2.08
N GLU A 119 12.99 19.90 -2.10
CA GLU A 119 13.10 21.15 -1.35
C GLU A 119 12.12 22.21 -1.85
N LEU A 120 11.92 22.33 -3.16
CA LEU A 120 10.93 23.23 -3.74
C LEU A 120 9.51 22.89 -3.26
N ASP A 121 9.17 21.60 -3.23
CA ASP A 121 7.86 21.11 -2.80
C ASP A 121 7.64 21.34 -1.30
N LYS A 122 8.68 21.16 -0.49
CA LYS A 122 8.66 21.51 0.94
C LYS A 122 8.38 22.99 1.16
N LYS A 123 9.11 23.88 0.47
CA LYS A 123 8.90 25.34 0.56
C LYS A 123 7.49 25.74 0.18
N ARG A 124 6.93 25.16 -0.89
CA ARG A 124 5.54 25.41 -1.31
C ARG A 124 4.53 25.01 -0.24
N ARG A 125 4.77 23.88 0.45
CA ARG A 125 3.89 23.43 1.54
C ARG A 125 3.97 24.34 2.77
N GLU A 126 5.17 24.75 3.16
CA GLU A 126 5.36 25.70 4.27
C GLU A 126 4.66 27.04 3.99
N GLU A 127 4.72 27.54 2.74
CA GLU A 127 4.00 28.75 2.33
C GLU A 127 2.48 28.59 2.41
N LEU A 128 1.94 27.44 1.95
CA LEU A 128 0.51 27.14 2.02
C LEU A 128 0.02 27.04 3.47
N GLU A 129 0.80 26.41 4.35
CA GLU A 129 0.45 26.33 5.77
C GLU A 129 0.46 27.72 6.42
N LEU A 130 1.48 28.55 6.15
CA LEU A 130 1.54 29.93 6.63
C LEU A 130 0.33 30.74 6.14
N LYS A 131 -0.04 30.60 4.87
CA LYS A 131 -1.21 31.26 4.28
C LYS A 131 -2.52 30.79 4.92
N GLU A 132 -2.64 29.51 5.26
CA GLU A 132 -3.80 28.97 5.98
C GLU A 132 -3.87 29.53 7.40
N GLN A 133 -2.74 29.60 8.11
CA GLN A 133 -2.68 30.20 9.45
C GLN A 133 -3.06 31.67 9.44
N MET A 134 -2.58 32.45 8.46
CA MET A 134 -2.96 33.86 8.28
C MET A 134 -4.45 34.03 7.95
N LYS A 135 -5.06 33.12 7.17
CA LYS A 135 -6.50 33.13 6.91
C LYS A 135 -7.32 32.81 8.16
N LYS A 136 -6.84 31.89 9.01
CA LYS A 136 -7.50 31.53 10.28
C LYS A 136 -7.33 32.59 11.37
N ASN A 137 -6.34 33.48 11.23
CA ASN A 137 -6.08 34.60 12.15
C ASN A 137 -5.83 35.91 11.38
N PRO A 138 -6.88 36.65 10.96
CA PRO A 138 -6.71 37.94 10.27
C PRO A 138 -6.05 39.04 11.14
N ASN A 139 -5.72 38.76 12.40
CA ASN A 139 -5.14 39.72 13.35
C ASN A 139 -3.69 39.40 13.78
N ALA A 140 -3.02 38.41 13.15
CA ALA A 140 -1.60 38.14 13.37
C ALA A 140 -0.74 39.14 12.58
N ASN A 141 -0.82 40.41 12.96
CA ASN A 141 0.07 41.45 12.45
C ASN A 141 1.48 41.22 13.03
N PRO A 142 2.54 41.07 12.20
CA PRO A 142 3.91 40.91 12.70
C PRO A 142 4.47 42.18 13.37
N ASP A 143 3.76 43.31 13.28
CA ASP A 143 4.19 44.62 13.76
C ASP A 143 3.65 45.01 15.15
N LYS A 144 3.56 44.05 16.08
CA LYS A 144 3.32 44.39 17.49
C LYS A 144 4.51 43.99 18.35
N PRO A 145 5.31 44.95 18.87
CA PRO A 145 6.32 44.62 19.85
C PRO A 145 5.63 44.01 21.07
N LYS A 146 6.13 42.86 21.53
CA LYS A 146 5.69 42.19 22.76
C LYS A 146 5.69 43.22 23.90
N SER A 147 4.50 43.67 24.29
CA SER A 147 4.33 44.62 25.38
C SER A 147 4.89 43.98 26.66
N LYS A 148 5.92 44.60 27.23
CA LYS A 148 6.57 44.18 28.48
C LYS A 148 5.51 44.02 29.57
N ALA A 149 5.38 42.80 30.10
CA ALA A 149 4.68 42.60 31.36
C ALA A 149 5.40 43.40 32.45
N LYS A 150 4.69 44.34 33.06
CA LYS A 150 5.13 45.14 34.21
C LYS A 150 5.12 44.22 35.43
N ILE A 151 6.31 43.84 35.90
CA ILE A 151 6.46 43.19 37.22
C ILE A 151 6.29 44.31 38.25
N GLN A 152 5.26 44.23 39.09
CA GLN A 152 5.17 45.05 40.31
C GLN A 152 6.02 44.40 41.40
N ALA A 153 6.85 45.21 42.05
CA ALA A 153 7.60 44.90 43.25
C ALA A 153 6.80 45.29 44.49
#